data_AF-A0A971VUF5-F1
#
_entry.id   AF-A0A971VUF5-F1
#
_cell.length_a   1.000
_cell.length_b   1.000
_cell.length_c   1.000
_cell.angle_alpha   90.00
_cell.angle_beta   90.00
_cell.angle_gamma   90.00
#
_symmetry.space_group_name_H-M   'P 1'
#
loop_
_entity.id
_entity.type
_entity.pdbx_description
1 polymer ?
#
loop_
_entity_poly.entity_id
_entity_poly.type
_entity_poly.pdbx_seq_one_letter_code
_entity_poly.pdbx_strand_id
1 'polypeptide(L)'
;MMILEVDRQVNLDIPDDAFLRAAKACKRVMNIQSPCSLSLTLTDDEGIRRINQMWRNLDNATDVLSFPGLPLTPESLFDEQTPEAQKIWDSEIGAFFLGDIIISVPRAIIQAHQYQHALLREMTYLFVHGLFHLFGYDHINKEDQTIMRKQEEQALQMAFEKDAIEEELLEAARSARDFAYSPYSNYKVGAALLCEDGTVYTGCNVENAAFGLTNCAERTAVFKAVSEGNKAFKAIAIAADQTAPWPCGACRQVLVEFAPKLRVLVTWGDHQVEKTTLDELLPHGFSGFKEDQHD
;
A
#
# COMPACT_ATOMS: atom_id res chain seq x y z
N MET A 1 3.43 -13.53 -5.98
CA MET A 1 3.87 -13.39 -4.57
C MET A 1 5.17 -12.60 -4.50
N MET A 2 5.38 -11.83 -3.42
CA MET A 2 6.63 -11.12 -3.08
C MET A 2 6.80 -11.23 -1.57
N ILE A 3 7.96 -11.68 -1.11
CA ILE A 3 8.31 -11.88 0.31
C ILE A 3 9.44 -10.90 0.63
N LEU A 4 9.30 -10.15 1.71
CA LEU A 4 10.28 -9.17 2.16
C LEU A 4 10.57 -9.41 3.63
N GLU A 5 11.83 -9.66 3.96
CA GLU A 5 12.32 -9.68 5.34
C GLU A 5 13.00 -8.35 5.64
N VAL A 6 12.57 -7.66 6.70
CA VAL A 6 13.12 -6.35 7.08
C VAL A 6 13.87 -6.47 8.41
N ASP A 7 15.19 -6.33 8.38
CA ASP A 7 16.04 -6.23 9.57
C ASP A 7 16.26 -4.76 9.94
N ARG A 8 15.93 -4.38 11.19
CA ARG A 8 16.03 -3.00 11.69
C ARG A 8 17.09 -2.91 12.77
N GLN A 9 18.25 -2.35 12.41
CA GLN A 9 19.35 -2.09 13.34
C GLN A 9 19.28 -0.69 13.96
N VAL A 10 18.33 0.13 13.50
CA VAL A 10 18.07 1.48 13.99
C VAL A 10 16.59 1.67 14.31
N ASN A 11 16.30 2.56 15.26
CA ASN A 11 14.92 2.91 15.60
C ASN A 11 14.33 3.86 14.56
N LEU A 12 13.40 3.36 13.76
CA LEU A 12 12.74 4.11 12.68
C LEU A 12 11.28 3.68 12.55
N ASP A 13 10.38 4.67 12.50
CA ASP A 13 8.95 4.46 12.35
C ASP A 13 8.53 4.61 10.87
N ILE A 14 8.85 3.59 10.07
CA ILE A 14 8.43 3.49 8.66
C ILE A 14 7.73 2.15 8.51
N PRO A 15 6.51 2.07 7.96
CA PRO A 15 5.80 0.81 7.82
C PRO A 15 6.44 -0.09 6.75
N ASP A 16 6.64 -1.38 7.07
CA ASP A 16 7.20 -2.38 6.14
C ASP A 16 6.34 -2.56 4.88
N ASP A 17 5.03 -2.33 4.99
CA ASP A 17 4.11 -2.43 3.84
C ASP A 17 4.49 -1.44 2.72
N ALA A 18 5.13 -0.31 3.04
CA ALA A 18 5.60 0.62 2.00
C ALA A 18 6.67 -0.02 1.09
N PHE A 19 7.66 -0.67 1.70
CA PHE A 19 8.69 -1.40 0.95
C PHE A 19 8.09 -2.61 0.22
N LEU A 20 7.17 -3.33 0.84
CA LEU A 20 6.50 -4.46 0.20
C LEU A 20 5.64 -4.02 -1.01
N ARG A 21 4.96 -2.87 -0.93
CA ARG A 21 4.24 -2.27 -2.07
C ARG A 21 5.19 -1.89 -3.19
N ALA A 22 6.30 -1.22 -2.86
CA ALA A 22 7.34 -0.86 -3.81
C ALA A 22 7.94 -2.10 -4.51
N ALA A 23 8.25 -3.15 -3.75
CA ALA A 23 8.75 -4.41 -4.29
C ALA A 23 7.77 -5.06 -5.28
N LYS A 24 6.48 -5.10 -4.92
CA LYS A 24 5.41 -5.59 -5.80
C LYS A 24 5.25 -4.71 -7.05
N ALA A 25 5.43 -3.39 -6.93
CA ALA A 25 5.40 -2.47 -8.05
C ALA A 25 6.55 -2.73 -9.02
N CYS A 26 7.80 -2.81 -8.53
CA CYS A 26 8.97 -3.13 -9.37
C CYS A 26 8.78 -4.48 -10.09
N LYS A 27 8.27 -5.50 -9.40
CA LYS A 27 7.98 -6.81 -10.01
C LYS A 27 7.02 -6.72 -11.19
N ARG A 28 5.96 -5.90 -11.07
CA ARG A 28 5.00 -5.65 -12.16
C ARG A 28 5.62 -4.90 -13.31
N VAL A 29 6.41 -3.87 -13.00
CA VAL A 29 7.17 -3.09 -13.99
C VAL A 29 8.11 -3.99 -14.79
N MET A 30 8.72 -4.97 -14.13
CA MET A 30 9.58 -6.00 -14.75
C MET A 30 8.83 -7.17 -15.39
N ASN A 31 7.50 -7.22 -15.30
CA ASN A 31 6.67 -8.32 -15.76
C ASN A 31 7.08 -9.72 -15.21
N ILE A 32 7.61 -9.77 -13.99
CA ILE A 32 7.98 -11.00 -13.30
C ILE A 32 6.73 -11.60 -12.68
N GLN A 33 6.42 -12.86 -12.96
CA GLN A 33 5.22 -13.53 -12.44
C GLN A 33 5.56 -14.44 -11.26
N SER A 34 6.73 -15.06 -11.30
CA SER A 34 7.17 -16.06 -10.32
C SER A 34 7.41 -15.48 -8.92
N PRO A 35 7.18 -16.22 -7.82
CA PRO A 35 7.43 -15.73 -6.47
C PRO A 35 8.89 -15.28 -6.26
N CYS A 36 9.08 -14.15 -5.61
CA CYS A 36 10.41 -13.63 -5.27
C CYS A 36 10.50 -13.32 -3.77
N SER A 37 11.69 -13.49 -3.21
CA SER A 37 12.07 -13.06 -1.86
C SER A 37 13.26 -12.11 -1.93
N LEU A 38 13.35 -11.19 -0.98
CA LEU A 38 14.52 -10.36 -0.76
C LEU A 38 14.62 -9.92 0.71
N SER A 39 15.80 -9.49 1.10
CA SER A 39 16.08 -8.98 2.45
C SER A 39 16.43 -7.50 2.39
N LEU A 40 15.89 -6.73 3.34
CA LEU A 40 16.18 -5.32 3.53
C LEU A 40 16.77 -5.09 4.92
N THR A 41 17.99 -4.57 5.00
CA THR A 41 18.60 -4.14 6.25
C THR A 41 18.61 -2.62 6.35
N LEU A 42 18.01 -2.09 7.40
CA LEU A 42 18.05 -0.67 7.75
C LEU A 42 19.09 -0.45 8.84
N THR A 43 20.15 0.29 8.53
CA THR A 43 21.31 0.43 9.41
C THR A 43 21.81 1.87 9.50
N ASP A 44 22.82 2.12 10.34
CA ASP A 44 23.50 3.40 10.47
C ASP A 44 24.73 3.49 9.55
N ASP A 45 25.41 4.64 9.56
CA ASP A 45 26.60 4.88 8.72
C ASP A 45 27.74 3.91 9.04
N GLU A 46 27.92 3.50 10.29
CA GLU A 46 28.96 2.55 10.70
C GLU A 46 28.61 1.12 10.28
N GLY A 47 27.33 0.74 10.29
CA GLY A 47 26.83 -0.53 9.80
C GLY A 47 27.04 -0.68 8.30
N ILE A 48 26.61 0.30 7.50
CA ILE A 48 26.77 0.22 6.05
C ILE A 48 28.25 0.31 5.64
N ARG A 49 29.07 1.11 6.35
CA ARG A 49 30.52 1.20 6.12
C ARG A 49 31.21 -0.15 6.36
N ARG A 50 30.87 -0.85 7.44
CA ARG A 50 31.39 -2.19 7.74
C ARG A 50 31.06 -3.18 6.62
N ILE A 51 29.81 -3.17 6.15
CA ILE A 51 29.37 -4.04 5.04
C ILE A 51 30.10 -3.67 3.75
N ASN A 52 30.25 -2.38 3.44
CA ASN A 52 30.97 -1.89 2.27
C ASN A 52 32.45 -2.31 2.28
N GLN A 53 33.10 -2.23 3.44
CA GLN A 53 34.47 -2.67 3.62
C GLN A 53 34.60 -4.19 3.46
N MET A 54 33.69 -4.97 4.05
CA MET A 54 33.73 -6.43 3.99
C MET A 54 33.53 -6.98 2.58
N TRP A 55 32.60 -6.40 1.81
CA TRP A 55 32.20 -6.98 0.52
C TRP A 55 32.81 -6.27 -0.70
N ARG A 56 33.10 -4.96 -0.60
CA ARG A 56 33.65 -4.16 -1.71
C ARG A 56 35.06 -3.65 -1.45
N ASN A 57 35.63 -3.92 -0.26
CA ASN A 57 36.94 -3.39 0.16
C ASN A 57 37.00 -1.85 0.12
N LEU A 58 35.87 -1.19 0.38
CA LEU A 58 35.73 0.27 0.43
C LEU A 58 35.38 0.71 1.85
N ASP A 59 36.29 1.46 2.48
CA ASP A 59 36.13 1.93 3.86
C ASP A 59 35.41 3.29 3.94
N ASN A 60 34.18 3.34 3.42
CA ASN A 60 33.32 4.51 3.50
C ASN A 60 31.84 4.14 3.62
N ALA A 61 31.05 5.02 4.23
CA ALA A 61 29.59 4.92 4.23
C ALA A 61 29.02 5.33 2.86
N THR A 62 27.92 4.71 2.48
CA THR A 62 27.14 5.03 1.27
C THR A 62 25.65 5.09 1.64
N ASP A 63 24.80 5.43 0.69
CA ASP A 63 23.35 5.51 0.88
C ASP A 63 22.68 4.14 0.77
N VAL A 64 23.00 3.38 -0.26
CA VAL A 64 22.47 2.03 -0.48
C VAL A 64 23.51 1.07 -1.04
N LEU A 65 23.47 -0.17 -0.57
CA LEU A 65 24.20 -1.31 -1.14
C LEU A 65 23.21 -2.37 -1.59
N SER A 66 23.53 -3.04 -2.70
CA SER A 66 22.73 -4.12 -3.26
C SER A 66 23.65 -5.29 -3.60
N PHE A 67 23.27 -6.48 -3.12
CA PHE A 67 24.00 -7.72 -3.31
C PHE A 67 23.08 -8.72 -4.01
N PRO A 68 23.15 -8.84 -5.34
CA PRO A 68 22.27 -9.72 -6.09
C PRO A 68 22.59 -11.19 -5.84
N GLY A 69 21.55 -12.02 -5.75
CA GLY A 69 21.69 -13.48 -5.67
C GLY A 69 22.29 -14.09 -6.93
N LEU A 70 22.23 -13.36 -8.06
CA LEU A 70 22.80 -13.74 -9.34
C LEU A 70 23.74 -12.64 -9.88
N PRO A 71 24.81 -13.01 -10.59
CA PRO A 71 25.66 -12.05 -11.30
C PRO A 71 24.98 -11.58 -12.59
N LEU A 72 24.01 -10.68 -12.45
CA LEU A 72 23.25 -10.08 -13.57
C LEU A 72 23.97 -8.84 -14.12
N THR A 73 23.68 -8.50 -15.38
CA THR A 73 24.18 -7.29 -16.06
C THR A 73 23.06 -6.63 -16.87
N PRO A 74 23.21 -5.40 -17.37
CA PRO A 74 22.21 -4.77 -18.24
C PRO A 74 21.87 -5.60 -19.49
N GLU A 75 22.81 -6.43 -19.97
CA GLU A 75 22.61 -7.37 -21.09
C GLU A 75 21.96 -8.70 -20.68
N SER A 76 21.91 -8.98 -19.37
CA SER A 76 21.39 -10.21 -18.78
C SER A 76 20.57 -9.88 -17.54
N LEU A 77 19.40 -9.26 -17.75
CA LEU A 77 18.44 -8.98 -16.69
C LEU A 77 17.89 -10.27 -16.07
N PHE A 78 17.34 -10.16 -14.87
CA PHE A 78 16.68 -11.29 -14.22
C PHE A 78 15.52 -11.84 -15.08
N ASP A 79 15.62 -13.11 -15.46
CA ASP A 79 14.55 -13.85 -16.12
C ASP A 79 14.37 -15.22 -15.42
N GLU A 80 13.19 -15.39 -14.83
CA GLU A 80 12.74 -16.57 -14.09
C GLU A 80 12.76 -17.88 -14.90
N GLN A 81 12.81 -17.80 -16.23
CA GLN A 81 12.86 -18.96 -17.12
C GLN A 81 14.28 -19.46 -17.38
N THR A 82 15.31 -18.70 -16.98
CA THR A 82 16.70 -19.07 -17.22
C THR A 82 17.19 -20.17 -16.28
N PRO A 83 18.10 -21.05 -16.74
CA PRO A 83 18.75 -22.04 -15.87
C PRO A 83 19.50 -21.42 -14.68
N GLU A 84 20.03 -20.21 -14.86
CA GLU A 84 20.72 -19.45 -13.82
C GLU A 84 19.75 -19.05 -12.70
N ALA A 85 18.55 -18.58 -13.04
CA ALA A 85 17.52 -18.24 -12.06
C ALA A 85 17.16 -19.40 -11.13
N GLN A 86 17.15 -20.63 -11.64
CA GLN A 86 16.86 -21.82 -10.83
C GLN A 86 17.88 -22.05 -9.71
N LYS A 87 19.09 -21.49 -9.79
CA LYS A 87 20.11 -21.61 -8.74
C LYS A 87 19.76 -20.79 -7.49
N ILE A 88 18.92 -19.76 -7.63
CA ILE A 88 18.47 -18.92 -6.51
C ILE A 88 17.04 -19.22 -6.09
N TRP A 89 16.45 -20.32 -6.59
CA TRP A 89 15.16 -20.79 -6.09
C TRP A 89 15.33 -21.42 -4.71
N ASP A 90 14.68 -20.83 -3.72
CA ASP A 90 14.60 -21.40 -2.38
C ASP A 90 13.36 -22.30 -2.29
N SER A 91 13.57 -23.60 -2.12
CA SER A 91 12.49 -24.59 -2.02
C SER A 91 11.73 -24.54 -0.69
N GLU A 92 12.32 -24.03 0.38
CA GLU A 92 11.68 -23.92 1.69
C GLU A 92 10.74 -22.72 1.72
N ILE A 93 11.20 -21.59 1.16
CA ILE A 93 10.42 -20.35 1.05
C ILE A 93 9.43 -20.42 -0.13
N GLY A 94 9.76 -21.18 -1.18
CA GLY A 94 8.98 -21.28 -2.41
C GLY A 94 9.07 -20.00 -3.27
N ALA A 95 10.26 -19.40 -3.33
CA ALA A 95 10.52 -18.15 -4.06
C ALA A 95 11.97 -18.01 -4.53
N PHE A 96 12.18 -17.20 -5.58
CA PHE A 96 13.52 -16.80 -6.02
C PHE A 96 14.10 -15.73 -5.09
N PHE A 97 15.24 -16.03 -4.46
CA PHE A 97 15.95 -15.07 -3.61
C PHE A 97 16.75 -14.08 -4.47
N LEU A 98 16.21 -12.86 -4.62
CA LEU A 98 16.81 -11.82 -5.47
C LEU A 98 18.10 -11.25 -4.88
N GLY A 99 18.24 -11.26 -3.56
CA GLY A 99 19.42 -10.75 -2.86
C GLY A 99 19.09 -9.81 -1.70
N ASP A 100 20.12 -9.07 -1.29
CA ASP A 100 20.07 -8.19 -0.12
C ASP A 100 20.17 -6.71 -0.53
N ILE A 101 19.36 -5.87 0.12
CA ILE A 101 19.42 -4.41 0.03
C ILE A 101 19.74 -3.86 1.42
N ILE A 102 20.73 -2.98 1.52
CA ILE A 102 21.12 -2.34 2.77
C ILE A 102 21.07 -0.83 2.60
N ILE A 103 20.31 -0.15 3.44
CA ILE A 103 20.09 1.31 3.38
C ILE A 103 20.63 1.98 4.65
N SER A 104 21.41 3.04 4.48
CA SER A 104 21.77 3.95 5.58
C SER A 104 20.62 4.92 5.87
N VAL A 105 20.01 4.78 7.04
CA VAL A 105 18.93 5.66 7.49
C VAL A 105 19.42 7.10 7.73
N PRO A 106 20.58 7.35 8.36
CA PRO A 106 21.14 8.70 8.47
C PRO A 106 21.33 9.39 7.11
N ARG A 107 21.80 8.65 6.09
CA ARG A 107 21.97 9.22 4.74
C ARG A 107 20.64 9.52 4.07
N ALA A 108 19.66 8.64 4.19
CA ALA A 108 18.31 8.87 3.69
C ALA A 108 17.69 10.12 4.33
N ILE A 109 17.89 10.36 5.63
CA ILE A 109 17.41 11.59 6.31
C ILE A 109 18.06 12.85 5.72
N ILE A 110 19.38 12.81 5.48
CA ILE A 110 20.10 13.94 4.88
C ILE A 110 19.59 14.21 3.46
N GLN A 111 19.43 13.18 2.64
CA GLN A 111 18.94 13.29 1.26
C GLN A 111 17.49 13.80 1.23
N ALA A 112 16.61 13.26 2.07
CA ALA A 112 15.22 13.70 2.19
C ALA A 112 15.14 15.21 2.49
N HIS A 113 15.97 15.72 3.41
CA HIS A 113 16.06 17.15 3.69
C HIS A 113 16.62 17.97 2.52
N GLN A 114 17.68 17.48 1.86
CA GLN A 114 18.32 18.17 0.73
C GLN A 114 17.38 18.31 -0.47
N TYR A 115 16.63 17.25 -0.79
CA TYR A 115 15.70 17.21 -1.92
C TYR A 115 14.27 17.65 -1.56
N GLN A 116 14.03 18.04 -0.30
CA GLN A 116 12.71 18.42 0.21
C GLN A 116 11.64 17.34 -0.03
N HIS A 117 11.98 16.11 0.34
CA HIS A 117 11.11 14.94 0.27
C HIS A 117 10.80 14.41 1.67
N ALA A 118 9.66 13.73 1.81
CA ALA A 118 9.37 12.97 3.02
C ALA A 118 10.36 11.80 3.15
N LEU A 119 10.80 11.49 4.36
CA LEU A 119 11.74 10.38 4.61
C LEU A 119 11.23 9.04 4.05
N LEU A 120 9.93 8.77 4.18
CA LEU A 120 9.30 7.58 3.59
C LEU A 120 9.52 7.49 2.08
N ARG A 121 9.40 8.62 1.37
CA ARG A 121 9.61 8.68 -0.09
C ARG A 121 11.06 8.40 -0.44
N GLU A 122 12.00 9.02 0.28
CA GLU A 122 13.43 8.83 0.05
C GLU A 122 13.86 7.38 0.29
N MET A 123 13.44 6.80 1.42
CA MET A 123 13.70 5.41 1.76
C MET A 123 13.11 4.44 0.72
N THR A 124 11.89 4.72 0.25
CA THR A 124 11.25 3.91 -0.80
C THR A 124 11.98 4.06 -2.13
N TYR A 125 12.46 5.27 -2.46
CA TYR A 125 13.30 5.51 -3.63
C TYR A 125 14.60 4.72 -3.57
N LEU A 126 15.36 4.81 -2.47
CA LEU A 126 16.61 4.05 -2.29
C LEU A 126 16.38 2.53 -2.35
N PHE A 127 15.26 2.05 -1.80
CA PHE A 127 14.86 0.65 -1.88
C PHE A 127 14.53 0.22 -3.32
N VAL A 128 13.75 1.03 -4.05
CA VAL A 128 13.43 0.78 -5.46
C VAL A 128 14.70 0.78 -6.31
N HIS A 129 15.58 1.75 -6.09
CA HIS A 129 16.89 1.85 -6.75
C HIS A 129 17.72 0.58 -6.52
N GLY A 130 17.86 0.16 -5.26
CA GLY A 130 18.58 -1.07 -4.92
C GLY A 130 17.96 -2.32 -5.55
N LEU A 131 16.63 -2.40 -5.62
CA LEU A 131 15.94 -3.54 -6.23
C LEU A 131 16.15 -3.62 -7.74
N PHE A 132 16.24 -2.49 -8.45
CA PHE A 132 16.58 -2.49 -9.88
C PHE A 132 18.02 -2.94 -10.13
N HIS A 133 18.96 -2.65 -9.22
CA HIS A 133 20.29 -3.27 -9.24
C HIS A 133 20.21 -4.79 -9.06
N LEU A 134 19.34 -5.28 -8.16
CA LEU A 134 19.12 -6.74 -8.01
C LEU A 134 18.53 -7.39 -9.26
N PHE A 135 17.84 -6.64 -10.14
CA PHE A 135 17.36 -7.13 -11.42
C PHE A 135 18.39 -7.06 -12.55
N GLY A 136 19.59 -6.53 -12.29
CA GLY A 136 20.67 -6.41 -13.26
C GLY A 136 20.76 -5.07 -13.98
N TYR A 137 19.93 -4.07 -13.64
CA TYR A 137 20.14 -2.73 -14.16
C TYR A 137 21.37 -2.10 -13.51
N ASP A 138 22.10 -1.33 -14.31
CA ASP A 138 23.21 -0.50 -13.85
C ASP A 138 23.07 0.89 -14.48
N HIS A 139 23.79 1.87 -13.97
CA HIS A 139 23.78 3.25 -14.44
C HIS A 139 25.17 3.74 -14.87
N ILE A 140 26.05 2.82 -15.29
CA ILE A 140 27.40 3.15 -15.81
C ILE A 140 27.30 4.04 -17.06
N ASN A 141 26.35 3.77 -17.97
CA ASN A 141 26.14 4.58 -19.17
C ASN A 141 24.80 5.36 -19.12
N LYS A 142 24.69 6.40 -19.96
CA LYS A 142 23.53 7.31 -19.96
C LYS A 142 22.23 6.65 -20.46
N GLU A 143 22.33 5.67 -21.33
CA GLU A 143 21.17 4.98 -21.91
C GLU A 143 20.52 4.09 -20.84
N ASP A 144 21.32 3.26 -20.18
CA ASP A 144 20.89 2.38 -19.09
C ASP A 144 20.37 3.21 -17.91
N GLN A 145 21.04 4.32 -17.57
CA GLN A 145 20.55 5.26 -16.55
C GLN A 145 19.16 5.82 -16.89
N THR A 146 18.89 6.12 -18.16
CA THR A 146 17.59 6.67 -18.58
C THR A 146 16.50 5.61 -18.51
N ILE A 147 16.82 4.37 -18.89
CA ILE A 147 15.89 3.24 -18.79
C ILE A 147 15.57 2.97 -17.32
N MET A 148 16.60 2.79 -16.48
CA MET A 148 16.45 2.52 -15.05
C MET A 148 15.57 3.60 -14.39
N ARG A 149 15.87 4.89 -14.61
CA ARG A 149 15.08 6.00 -14.06
C ARG A 149 13.61 5.94 -14.43
N LYS A 150 13.30 5.63 -15.70
CA LYS A 150 11.91 5.51 -16.13
C LYS A 150 11.20 4.36 -15.40
N GLN A 151 11.87 3.24 -15.18
CA GLN A 151 11.30 2.11 -14.44
C GLN A 151 11.14 2.42 -12.95
N GLU A 152 12.11 3.11 -12.35
CA GLU A 152 12.07 3.60 -10.96
C GLU A 152 10.87 4.53 -10.74
N GLU A 153 10.70 5.53 -11.61
CA GLU A 153 9.58 6.47 -11.55
C GLU A 153 8.24 5.75 -11.66
N GLN A 154 8.11 4.81 -12.61
CA GLN A 154 6.90 4.02 -12.79
C GLN A 154 6.60 3.16 -11.56
N ALA A 155 7.62 2.50 -10.99
CA ALA A 155 7.47 1.67 -9.80
C ALA A 155 7.08 2.52 -8.57
N LEU A 156 7.71 3.67 -8.37
CA LEU A 156 7.40 4.59 -7.28
C LEU A 156 5.98 5.15 -7.42
N GLN A 157 5.58 5.54 -8.63
CA GLN A 157 4.21 5.98 -8.89
C GLN A 157 3.22 4.89 -8.49
N MET A 158 3.41 3.65 -8.95
CA MET A 158 2.55 2.52 -8.60
C MET A 158 2.58 2.16 -7.11
N ALA A 159 3.72 2.36 -6.44
CA ALA A 159 3.87 2.07 -5.01
C ALA A 159 3.08 3.05 -4.13
N PHE A 160 3.07 4.33 -4.51
CA PHE A 160 2.41 5.40 -3.77
C PHE A 160 0.98 5.71 -4.24
N GLU A 161 0.58 5.30 -5.44
CA GLU A 161 -0.78 5.52 -5.98
C GLU A 161 -1.87 4.97 -5.04
N LYS A 162 -1.66 3.79 -4.46
CA LYS A 162 -2.61 3.19 -3.53
C LYS A 162 -2.74 3.99 -2.23
N ASP A 163 -1.63 4.51 -1.69
CA ASP A 163 -1.66 5.31 -0.46
C ASP A 163 -2.25 6.69 -0.71
N ALA A 164 -1.96 7.30 -1.86
CA ALA A 164 -2.54 8.57 -2.28
C ALA A 164 -4.06 8.49 -2.39
N ILE A 165 -4.59 7.44 -3.05
CA ILE A 165 -6.03 7.21 -3.16
C ILE A 165 -6.66 6.96 -1.79
N GLU A 166 -5.99 6.22 -0.90
CA GLU A 166 -6.49 5.96 0.44
C GLU A 166 -6.54 7.23 1.29
N GLU A 167 -5.51 8.06 1.25
CA GLU A 167 -5.47 9.34 1.98
C GLU A 167 -6.51 10.32 1.45
N GLU A 168 -6.67 10.42 0.11
CA GLU A 168 -7.72 11.23 -0.51
C GLU A 168 -9.12 10.76 -0.09
N LEU A 169 -9.34 9.44 0.00
CA LEU A 169 -10.62 8.88 0.43
C LEU A 169 -10.88 9.14 1.92
N LEU A 170 -9.86 9.02 2.78
CA LEU A 170 -9.94 9.34 4.20
C LEU A 170 -10.24 10.82 4.42
N GLU A 171 -9.58 11.71 3.67
CA GLU A 171 -9.82 13.16 3.76
C GLU A 171 -11.20 13.54 3.22
N ALA A 172 -11.66 12.91 2.15
CA ALA A 172 -13.03 13.08 1.65
C ALA A 172 -14.07 12.66 2.70
N ALA A 173 -13.82 11.57 3.45
CA ALA A 173 -14.70 11.14 4.54
C ALA A 173 -14.69 12.14 5.71
N ARG A 174 -13.53 12.69 6.08
CA ARG A 174 -13.41 13.75 7.10
C ARG A 174 -14.14 15.02 6.71
N SER A 175 -13.96 15.47 5.47
CA SER A 175 -14.68 16.61 4.92
C SER A 175 -16.20 16.36 4.91
N ALA A 176 -16.64 15.15 4.54
CA ALA A 176 -18.06 14.80 4.53
C ALA A 176 -18.69 14.82 5.93
N ARG A 177 -17.94 14.40 6.97
CA ARG A 177 -18.37 14.38 8.37
C ARG A 177 -18.81 15.76 8.86
N ASP A 178 -18.18 16.84 8.37
CA ASP A 178 -18.48 18.20 8.82
C ASP A 178 -19.91 18.64 8.45
N PHE A 179 -20.52 17.98 7.46
CA PHE A 179 -21.90 18.19 7.03
C PHE A 179 -22.94 17.36 7.82
N ALA A 180 -22.51 16.52 8.77
CA ALA A 180 -23.40 15.66 9.54
C ALA A 180 -24.47 16.45 10.31
N TYR A 181 -25.72 15.99 10.20
CA TYR A 181 -26.83 16.46 11.03
C TYR A 181 -27.02 15.48 12.19
N SER A 182 -26.40 15.76 13.33
CA SER A 182 -26.40 14.87 14.49
C SER A 182 -26.66 15.58 15.83
N PRO A 183 -27.77 16.33 15.99
CA PRO A 183 -28.02 17.12 17.21
C PRO A 183 -28.37 16.26 18.43
N TYR A 184 -28.73 14.99 18.24
CA TYR A 184 -29.17 14.11 19.34
C TYR A 184 -27.98 13.35 19.93
N SER A 185 -27.15 12.72 19.09
CA SER A 185 -25.96 12.00 19.57
C SER A 185 -24.75 12.90 19.78
N ASN A 186 -24.66 14.03 19.06
CA ASN A 186 -23.43 14.81 18.91
C ASN A 186 -22.23 13.99 18.39
N TYR A 187 -22.49 12.87 17.71
CA TYR A 187 -21.48 12.01 17.12
C TYR A 187 -21.57 12.12 15.59
N LYS A 188 -20.67 12.93 15.03
CA LYS A 188 -20.60 13.17 13.59
C LYS A 188 -19.82 12.07 12.90
N VAL A 189 -20.39 11.51 11.83
CA VAL A 189 -19.77 10.51 10.98
C VAL A 189 -19.85 10.95 9.53
N GLY A 190 -18.73 10.86 8.82
CA GLY A 190 -18.64 11.03 7.38
C GLY A 190 -18.17 9.76 6.71
N ALA A 191 -18.54 9.58 5.44
CA ALA A 191 -18.10 8.46 4.64
C ALA A 191 -17.78 8.92 3.22
N ALA A 192 -16.80 8.27 2.59
CA ALA A 192 -16.46 8.44 1.18
C ALA A 192 -16.33 7.06 0.54
N LEU A 193 -17.10 6.82 -0.52
CA LEU A 193 -17.23 5.56 -1.22
C LEU A 193 -16.57 5.69 -2.60
N LEU A 194 -15.52 4.90 -2.83
CA LEU A 194 -14.79 4.81 -4.09
C LEU A 194 -15.43 3.75 -4.99
N CYS A 195 -15.87 4.17 -6.17
CA CYS A 195 -16.38 3.30 -7.23
C CYS A 195 -15.23 2.70 -8.05
N GLU A 196 -15.51 1.62 -8.78
CA GLU A 196 -14.52 0.96 -9.66
C GLU A 196 -14.08 1.86 -10.83
N ASP A 197 -14.92 2.81 -11.24
CA ASP A 197 -14.61 3.80 -12.28
C ASP A 197 -13.76 4.99 -11.76
N GLY A 198 -13.45 5.01 -10.47
CA GLY A 198 -12.70 6.07 -9.80
C GLY A 198 -13.56 7.19 -9.21
N THR A 199 -14.88 7.19 -9.45
CA THR A 199 -15.79 8.21 -8.89
C THR A 199 -15.91 8.05 -7.37
N VAL A 200 -15.88 9.17 -6.63
CA VAL A 200 -16.04 9.19 -5.17
C VAL A 200 -17.38 9.81 -4.78
N TYR A 201 -18.16 9.07 -4.00
CA TYR A 201 -19.42 9.53 -3.42
C TYR A 201 -19.28 9.73 -1.92
N THR A 202 -19.59 10.93 -1.45
CA THR A 202 -19.55 11.26 -0.02
C THR A 202 -20.93 11.21 0.63
N GLY A 203 -20.94 10.95 1.94
CA GLY A 203 -22.15 10.94 2.77
C GLY A 203 -21.83 11.27 4.22
N CYS A 204 -22.86 11.66 4.97
CA CYS A 204 -22.78 11.90 6.42
C CYS A 204 -24.01 11.31 7.12
N ASN A 205 -23.92 11.12 8.44
CA ASN A 205 -25.10 10.72 9.21
C ASN A 205 -26.11 11.86 9.31
N VAL A 206 -27.38 11.49 9.18
CA VAL A 206 -28.53 12.41 9.26
C VAL A 206 -29.51 11.82 10.25
N GLU A 207 -29.56 12.42 11.43
CA GLU A 207 -30.44 12.01 12.51
C GLU A 207 -31.85 12.56 12.36
N ASN A 208 -32.78 11.96 13.09
CA ASN A 208 -34.17 12.39 13.14
C ASN A 208 -34.70 12.28 14.57
N ALA A 209 -35.69 13.09 14.94
CA ALA A 209 -36.35 13.01 16.24
C ALA A 209 -36.96 11.62 16.49
N ALA A 210 -37.48 10.97 15.45
CA ALA A 210 -37.81 9.55 15.48
C ALA A 210 -36.55 8.74 15.14
N PHE A 211 -35.83 8.29 16.16
CA PHE A 211 -34.47 7.72 16.02
C PHE A 211 -34.35 6.56 15.01
N GLY A 212 -35.43 5.79 14.81
CA GLY A 212 -35.45 4.72 13.79
C GLY A 212 -35.33 5.20 12.34
N LEU A 213 -35.52 6.50 12.08
CA LEU A 213 -35.36 7.13 10.77
C LEU A 213 -33.96 7.69 10.53
N THR A 214 -33.04 7.55 11.48
CA THR A 214 -31.66 7.99 11.32
C THR A 214 -30.95 7.20 10.22
N ASN A 215 -30.30 7.94 9.31
CA ASN A 215 -29.47 7.35 8.26
C ASN A 215 -27.98 7.52 8.59
N CYS A 216 -27.20 6.45 8.39
CA CYS A 216 -25.76 6.47 8.64
C CYS A 216 -25.00 7.04 7.43
N ALA A 217 -23.78 7.50 7.65
CA ALA A 217 -22.94 8.11 6.61
C ALA A 217 -22.67 7.17 5.43
N GLU A 218 -22.37 5.91 5.72
CA GLU A 218 -22.10 4.86 4.75
C GLU A 218 -23.31 4.63 3.84
N ARG A 219 -24.50 4.53 4.45
CA ARG A 219 -25.77 4.37 3.71
C ARG A 219 -26.07 5.61 2.86
N THR A 220 -25.83 6.82 3.39
CA THR A 220 -25.97 8.06 2.60
C THR A 220 -25.06 8.03 1.36
N ALA A 221 -23.78 7.65 1.51
CA ALA A 221 -22.84 7.56 0.39
C ALA A 221 -23.26 6.50 -0.64
N VAL A 222 -23.66 5.31 -0.19
CA VAL A 222 -24.15 4.22 -1.06
C VAL A 222 -25.41 4.63 -1.80
N PHE A 223 -26.41 5.19 -1.10
CA PHE A 223 -27.67 5.57 -1.75
C PHE A 223 -27.49 6.67 -2.78
N LYS A 224 -26.55 7.60 -2.54
CA LYS A 224 -26.16 8.61 -3.53
C LYS A 224 -25.48 7.98 -4.75
N ALA A 225 -24.50 7.10 -4.54
CA ALA A 225 -23.83 6.41 -5.65
C ALA A 225 -24.82 5.62 -6.52
N VAL A 226 -25.68 4.84 -5.88
CA VAL A 226 -26.67 3.98 -6.54
C VAL A 226 -27.72 4.81 -7.30
N SER A 227 -28.19 5.92 -6.71
CA SER A 227 -29.16 6.80 -7.38
C SER A 227 -28.57 7.52 -8.60
N GLU A 228 -27.25 7.73 -8.62
CA GLU A 228 -26.50 8.30 -9.74
C GLU A 228 -25.96 7.24 -10.72
N GLY A 229 -26.35 5.96 -10.54
CA GLY A 229 -26.08 4.87 -11.49
C GLY A 229 -24.86 4.00 -11.17
N ASN A 230 -24.10 4.31 -10.13
CA ASN A 230 -22.91 3.58 -9.72
C ASN A 230 -23.24 2.47 -8.70
N LYS A 231 -22.92 1.21 -9.05
CA LYS A 231 -23.22 0.02 -8.24
C LYS A 231 -22.02 -0.90 -8.01
N ALA A 232 -20.84 -0.52 -8.48
CA ALA A 232 -19.60 -1.30 -8.35
C ALA A 232 -18.61 -0.48 -7.51
N PHE A 233 -18.21 -1.03 -6.36
CA PHE A 233 -17.46 -0.30 -5.34
C PHE A 233 -16.16 -1.02 -4.96
N LYS A 234 -15.09 -0.22 -4.80
CA LYS A 234 -13.74 -0.70 -4.53
C LYS A 234 -13.34 -0.52 -3.06
N ALA A 235 -13.71 0.60 -2.45
CA ALA A 235 -13.40 0.90 -1.05
C ALA A 235 -14.38 1.91 -0.45
N ILE A 236 -14.49 1.93 0.88
CA ILE A 236 -15.14 2.99 1.64
C ILE A 236 -14.24 3.46 2.78
N ALA A 237 -14.10 4.76 2.95
CA ALA A 237 -13.52 5.38 4.14
C ALA A 237 -14.62 5.95 5.04
N ILE A 238 -14.47 5.82 6.35
CA ILE A 238 -15.43 6.30 7.35
C ILE A 238 -14.68 7.11 8.42
N ALA A 239 -15.13 8.31 8.72
CA ALA A 239 -14.45 9.24 9.62
C ALA A 239 -15.36 9.73 10.75
N ALA A 240 -14.82 9.82 11.97
CA ALA A 240 -15.46 10.44 13.14
C ALA A 240 -14.40 11.15 14.01
N ASP A 241 -14.81 11.91 15.03
CA ASP A 241 -13.84 12.63 15.89
C ASP A 241 -13.34 11.81 17.08
N GLN A 242 -14.22 11.00 17.70
CA GLN A 242 -13.96 10.49 19.06
C GLN A 242 -13.44 9.06 19.06
N THR A 243 -14.16 8.15 18.42
CA THR A 243 -13.92 6.71 18.43
C THR A 243 -14.00 6.15 17.02
N ALA A 244 -13.37 4.99 16.80
CA ALA A 244 -13.38 4.30 15.51
C ALA A 244 -14.82 4.11 14.99
N PRO A 245 -15.19 4.71 13.84
CA PRO A 245 -16.55 4.65 13.30
C PRO A 245 -16.74 3.38 12.46
N TRP A 246 -16.62 2.21 13.09
CA TRP A 246 -16.87 0.94 12.41
C TRP A 246 -18.32 0.87 11.91
N PRO A 247 -18.57 0.38 10.68
CA PRO A 247 -19.90 0.42 10.10
C PRO A 247 -20.85 -0.47 10.91
N CYS A 248 -22.06 0.01 11.16
CA CYS A 248 -23.05 -0.75 11.91
C CYS A 248 -23.58 -1.93 11.08
N GLY A 249 -24.27 -2.90 11.72
CA GLY A 249 -24.78 -4.09 11.03
C GLY A 249 -25.66 -3.78 9.81
N ALA A 250 -26.49 -2.73 9.90
CA ALA A 250 -27.32 -2.29 8.77
C ALA A 250 -26.48 -1.75 7.61
N CYS A 251 -25.42 -0.97 7.89
CA CYS A 251 -24.50 -0.49 6.86
C CYS A 251 -23.74 -1.64 6.21
N ARG A 252 -23.24 -2.60 7.01
CA ARG A 252 -22.56 -3.79 6.48
C ARG A 252 -23.46 -4.56 5.51
N GLN A 253 -24.72 -4.75 5.89
CA GLN A 253 -25.70 -5.46 5.06
C GLN A 253 -26.06 -4.70 3.77
N VAL A 254 -26.08 -3.36 3.79
CA VAL A 254 -26.26 -2.56 2.57
C VAL A 254 -25.03 -2.64 1.67
N LEU A 255 -23.83 -2.58 2.25
CA LEU A 255 -22.57 -2.61 1.49
C LEU A 255 -22.34 -3.98 0.83
N VAL A 256 -22.70 -5.08 1.52
CA VAL A 256 -22.43 -6.45 1.03
C VAL A 256 -23.24 -6.80 -0.21
N GLU A 257 -24.41 -6.18 -0.37
CA GLU A 257 -25.26 -6.29 -1.57
C GLU A 257 -24.49 -5.90 -2.84
N PHE A 258 -23.63 -4.89 -2.75
CA PHE A 258 -22.92 -4.33 -3.91
C PHE A 258 -21.46 -4.75 -4.00
N ALA A 259 -20.79 -4.96 -2.86
CA ALA A 259 -19.36 -5.28 -2.82
C ALA A 259 -19.02 -6.16 -1.61
N PRO A 260 -19.16 -7.50 -1.70
CA PRO A 260 -18.91 -8.40 -0.58
C PRO A 260 -17.49 -8.37 0.01
N LYS A 261 -16.50 -8.01 -0.83
CA LYS A 261 -15.08 -7.88 -0.46
C LYS A 261 -14.63 -6.43 -0.38
N LEU A 262 -15.57 -5.50 -0.15
CA LEU A 262 -15.27 -4.07 -0.09
C LEU A 262 -14.18 -3.80 0.95
N ARG A 263 -13.19 -3.01 0.57
CA ARG A 263 -12.17 -2.54 1.51
C ARG A 263 -12.77 -1.45 2.39
N VAL A 264 -12.62 -1.58 3.71
CA VAL A 264 -13.15 -0.62 4.68
C VAL A 264 -11.98 0.02 5.41
N LEU A 265 -11.91 1.35 5.35
CA LEU A 265 -10.98 2.17 6.10
C LEU A 265 -11.76 2.99 7.12
N VAL A 266 -11.27 3.08 8.34
CA VAL A 266 -11.87 3.92 9.38
C VAL A 266 -10.81 4.84 9.95
N THR A 267 -11.19 6.08 10.25
CA THR A 267 -10.30 7.07 10.87
C THR A 267 -11.00 7.88 11.95
N TRP A 268 -10.27 8.19 13.02
CA TRP A 268 -10.78 8.97 14.14
C TRP A 268 -9.68 9.68 14.91
N GLY A 269 -10.07 10.61 15.79
CA GLY A 269 -9.17 11.35 16.65
C GLY A 269 -8.07 12.07 15.86
N ASP A 270 -6.85 12.04 16.43
CA ASP A 270 -5.65 12.57 15.79
C ASP A 270 -5.08 11.61 14.75
N HIS A 271 -5.81 11.46 13.64
CA HIS A 271 -5.39 10.68 12.47
C HIS A 271 -5.10 9.19 12.69
N GLN A 272 -5.77 8.55 13.64
CA GLN A 272 -5.74 7.09 13.75
C GLN A 272 -6.43 6.48 12.52
N VAL A 273 -5.89 5.37 12.01
CA VAL A 273 -6.44 4.67 10.84
C VAL A 273 -6.39 3.16 11.09
N GLU A 274 -7.53 2.50 10.87
CA GLU A 274 -7.64 1.04 10.83
C GLU A 274 -8.27 0.59 9.50
N LYS A 275 -7.95 -0.63 9.08
CA LYS A 275 -8.34 -1.17 7.78
C LYS A 275 -8.76 -2.64 7.93
N THR A 276 -9.77 -3.04 7.18
CA THR A 276 -10.30 -4.41 7.12
C THR A 276 -11.06 -4.59 5.80
N THR A 277 -11.69 -5.73 5.60
CA THR A 277 -12.60 -6.00 4.50
C THR A 277 -14.00 -6.33 5.01
N LEU A 278 -14.99 -6.14 4.14
CA LEU A 278 -16.38 -6.32 4.54
C LEU A 278 -16.73 -7.78 4.89
N ASP A 279 -16.06 -8.76 4.29
CA ASP A 279 -16.22 -10.18 4.61
C ASP A 279 -15.66 -10.56 5.98
N GLU A 280 -14.64 -9.85 6.48
CA GLU A 280 -14.18 -9.95 7.87
C GLU A 280 -15.19 -9.30 8.85
N LEU A 281 -15.83 -8.20 8.43
CA LEU A 281 -16.83 -7.49 9.24
C LEU A 281 -18.21 -8.16 9.25
N LEU A 282 -18.58 -8.92 8.22
CA LEU A 282 -19.87 -9.60 8.12
C LEU A 282 -19.67 -11.04 7.59
N PRO A 283 -19.04 -11.92 8.38
CA PRO A 283 -18.87 -13.31 7.99
C PRO A 283 -20.24 -13.98 7.87
N HIS A 284 -20.41 -14.78 6.82
CA HIS A 284 -21.66 -15.48 6.51
C HIS A 284 -22.89 -14.54 6.41
N GLY A 285 -22.68 -13.32 5.92
CA GLY A 285 -23.75 -12.36 5.68
C GLY A 285 -24.86 -12.89 4.77
N PHE A 286 -26.10 -12.50 5.05
CA PHE A 286 -27.23 -12.83 4.20
C PHE A 286 -27.07 -12.15 2.84
N SER A 287 -27.23 -12.89 1.74
CA SER A 287 -27.09 -12.40 0.37
C SER A 287 -28.34 -12.66 -0.48
N GLY A 288 -29.48 -12.85 0.19
CA GLY A 288 -30.75 -13.19 -0.44
C GLY A 288 -31.23 -14.60 -0.08
N PHE A 289 -32.48 -14.87 -0.45
CA PHE A 289 -33.01 -16.22 -0.44
C PHE A 289 -32.47 -16.94 -1.68
N LYS A 290 -32.01 -18.19 -1.53
CA LYS A 290 -31.75 -19.03 -2.72
C LYS A 290 -33.05 -19.04 -3.53
N GLU A 291 -32.98 -18.70 -4.81
CA GLU A 291 -34.06 -19.07 -5.72
C GLU A 291 -34.15 -20.59 -5.67
N ASP A 292 -35.19 -21.09 -4.98
CA ASP A 292 -35.60 -22.47 -5.18
C ASP A 292 -35.89 -22.59 -6.68
N GLN A 293 -35.10 -23.43 -7.36
CA GLN A 293 -35.36 -23.85 -8.72
C GLN A 293 -36.73 -24.55 -8.74
N HIS A 294 -37.78 -23.78 -8.94
CA HIS A 294 -39.11 -24.25 -9.30
C HIS A 294 -39.27 -24.04 -10.81
N ASP A 295 -38.61 -24.92 -11.56
CA ASP A 295 -39.07 -25.36 -12.89
C ASP A 295 -40.27 -26.32 -12.72
#